data_AF-A0A6S6R2P0-F1
#
_entry.id   AF-A0A6S6R2P0-F1
#
_cell.length_a   1.000
_cell.length_b   1.000
_cell.length_c   1.000
_cell.angle_alpha   90.00
_cell.angle_beta   90.00
_cell.angle_gamma   90.00
#
_symmetry.space_group_name_H-M   'P 1'
#
loop_
_entity.id
_entity.type
_entity.pdbx_description
1 polymer ?
#
loop_
_entity_poly.entity_id
_entity_poly.type
_entity_poly.pdbx_seq_one_letter_code
_entity_poly.pdbx_strand_id
1 'polypeptide(L)'
;MINWNFLFLVDNDFDYKLRKLIETILENVFLLNADTCHNMCEILIGLREFIENHLEYEEKIMNTVDYPTRDEHIEKHNELRKELFQIHSETDNSIEVVNDRLSYVIEWLSLHIVDSDNLLSKYLNNHKINPDKLKIS
;
A
#
# COMPACT_ATOMS: atom_id res chain seq x y z
N MET A 1 -14.68 8.74 -12.58
CA MET A 1 -13.34 9.36 -12.72
C MET A 1 -13.03 9.99 -11.38
N ILE A 2 -12.24 9.30 -10.56
CA ILE A 2 -11.98 9.75 -9.20
C ILE A 2 -10.99 10.90 -9.27
N ASN A 3 -11.35 12.04 -8.70
CA ASN A 3 -10.57 13.26 -8.74
C ASN A 3 -9.65 13.29 -7.51
N TRP A 4 -8.42 12.83 -7.69
CA TRP A 4 -7.38 12.76 -6.67
C TRP A 4 -6.53 14.03 -6.69
N ASN A 5 -7.08 15.11 -6.12
CA ASN A 5 -6.25 16.19 -5.60
C ASN A 5 -5.99 15.89 -4.12
N PHE A 6 -4.75 16.06 -3.67
CA PHE A 6 -4.25 16.33 -2.32
C PHE A 6 -2.98 15.53 -1.99
N LEU A 7 -2.01 16.27 -1.44
CA LEU A 7 -0.62 15.93 -1.19
C LEU A 7 -0.40 14.90 -0.06
N PHE A 8 0.83 14.35 -0.06
CA PHE A 8 1.75 14.08 1.06
C PHE A 8 1.98 12.57 1.37
N LEU A 9 3.19 12.04 1.54
CA LEU A 9 4.53 12.63 1.78
C LEU A 9 5.63 11.61 1.41
N VAL A 10 6.77 12.14 0.93
CA VAL A 10 8.10 11.50 0.72
C VAL A 10 8.31 10.81 -0.63
N ASP A 11 9.02 11.56 -1.45
CA ASP A 11 9.23 11.43 -2.88
C ASP A 11 7.93 11.47 -3.69
N ASN A 12 7.78 12.53 -4.50
CA ASN A 12 6.82 12.54 -5.60
C ASN A 12 6.95 11.27 -6.45
N ASP A 13 8.09 10.58 -6.37
CA ASP A 13 8.40 9.33 -7.04
C ASP A 13 7.80 8.07 -6.37
N PHE A 14 7.61 7.99 -5.04
CA PHE A 14 7.02 6.80 -4.39
C PHE A 14 5.49 6.80 -4.49
N ASP A 15 4.85 7.92 -4.18
CA ASP A 15 3.41 8.12 -4.39
C ASP A 15 3.05 8.02 -5.88
N TYR A 16 3.89 8.57 -6.77
CA TYR A 16 3.74 8.37 -8.21
C TYR A 16 3.97 6.92 -8.63
N LYS A 17 4.93 6.20 -8.04
CA LYS A 17 5.15 4.77 -8.34
C LYS A 17 4.00 3.91 -7.84
N LEU A 18 3.51 4.12 -6.61
CA LEU A 18 2.35 3.41 -6.08
C LEU A 18 1.11 3.73 -6.90
N ARG A 19 0.89 5.01 -7.22
CA ARG A 19 -0.21 5.44 -8.08
C ARG A 19 -0.12 4.83 -9.47
N LYS A 20 1.05 4.89 -10.12
CA LYS A 20 1.28 4.33 -11.44
C LYS A 20 1.19 2.81 -11.42
N LEU A 21 1.59 2.16 -10.33
CA LEU A 21 1.45 0.73 -10.10
C LEU A 21 -0.04 0.37 -10.00
N ILE A 22 -0.80 1.06 -9.15
CA ILE A 22 -2.26 0.88 -9.03
C ILE A 22 -2.95 1.16 -10.37
N GLU A 23 -2.61 2.26 -11.06
CA GLU A 23 -3.16 2.60 -12.39
C GLU A 23 -2.82 1.53 -13.43
N THR A 24 -1.59 1.03 -13.46
CA THR A 24 -1.17 -0.06 -14.37
C THR A 24 -1.89 -1.37 -14.04
N ILE A 25 -2.03 -1.72 -12.76
CA ILE A 25 -2.75 -2.90 -12.31
C ILE A 25 -4.22 -2.82 -12.76
N LEU A 26 -4.86 -1.68 -12.51
CA LEU A 26 -6.24 -1.44 -12.92
C LEU A 26 -6.41 -1.50 -14.45
N GLU A 27 -5.49 -0.93 -15.22
CA GLU A 27 -5.53 -0.98 -16.69
C GLU A 27 -5.41 -2.42 -17.25
N ASN A 28 -4.65 -3.30 -16.58
CA ASN A 28 -4.48 -4.69 -17.01
C ASN A 28 -5.62 -5.61 -16.56
N VAL A 29 -6.26 -5.30 -15.43
CA VAL A 29 -7.44 -6.03 -14.93
C VAL A 29 -8.67 -5.84 -15.84
N PHE A 30 -8.73 -4.80 -16.68
CA PHE A 30 -9.90 -4.54 -17.54
C PHE A 30 -9.98 -5.39 -18.83
N LEU A 31 -8.97 -6.23 -19.15
CA LEU A 31 -8.84 -6.89 -20.47
C LEU A 31 -8.99 -8.43 -20.46
N LEU A 32 -9.71 -8.99 -19.47
CA LEU A 32 -9.57 -10.38 -19.03
C LEU A 32 -9.92 -11.50 -20.06
N ASN A 33 -8.99 -12.45 -20.19
CA ASN A 33 -9.15 -13.83 -20.67
C ASN A 33 -8.34 -14.81 -19.77
N ALA A 34 -8.28 -16.12 -20.08
CA ALA A 34 -7.67 -17.13 -19.20
C ALA A 34 -6.17 -16.90 -18.90
N ASP A 35 -5.40 -16.35 -19.85
CA ASP A 35 -4.00 -15.95 -19.62
C ASP A 35 -3.90 -14.80 -18.60
N THR A 36 -4.97 -14.03 -18.44
CA THR A 36 -5.02 -12.89 -17.52
C THR A 36 -5.13 -13.29 -16.05
N CYS A 37 -5.71 -14.46 -15.73
CA CYS A 37 -5.75 -14.98 -14.35
C CYS A 37 -4.35 -15.22 -13.78
N HIS A 38 -3.48 -15.89 -14.56
CA HIS A 38 -2.08 -16.11 -14.16
C HIS A 38 -1.34 -14.77 -13.99
N ASN A 39 -1.50 -13.84 -14.93
CA ASN A 39 -0.91 -12.51 -14.83
C ASN A 39 -1.41 -11.72 -13.61
N MET A 40 -2.68 -11.88 -13.22
CA MET A 40 -3.22 -11.21 -12.03
C MET A 40 -2.69 -11.81 -10.72
N CYS A 41 -2.39 -13.11 -10.68
CA CYS A 41 -1.73 -13.71 -9.52
C CYS A 41 -0.31 -13.13 -9.34
N GLU A 42 0.45 -12.99 -10.43
CA GLU A 42 1.77 -12.33 -10.41
C GLU A 42 1.67 -10.86 -9.98
N ILE A 43 0.64 -10.15 -10.43
CA ILE A 43 0.35 -8.77 -9.99
C ILE A 43 0.08 -8.73 -8.48
N LEU A 44 -0.73 -9.65 -7.93
CA LEU A 44 -0.99 -9.72 -6.49
C LEU A 44 0.29 -9.97 -5.69
N ILE A 45 1.20 -10.80 -6.20
CA ILE A 45 2.50 -11.05 -5.58
C ILE A 45 3.34 -9.76 -5.58
N GLY A 46 3.47 -9.09 -6.72
CA GLY A 46 4.22 -7.84 -6.82
C GLY A 46 3.62 -6.72 -5.97
N LEU A 47 2.29 -6.63 -5.90
CA LEU A 47 1.57 -5.67 -5.07
C LEU A 47 1.82 -5.94 -3.58
N ARG A 48 1.83 -7.21 -3.15
CA ARG A 48 2.15 -7.59 -1.77
C ARG A 48 3.57 -7.15 -1.38
N GLU A 49 4.55 -7.43 -2.23
CA GLU A 49 5.94 -7.03 -1.97
C GLU A 49 6.09 -5.50 -1.91
N PHE A 50 5.41 -4.78 -2.81
CA PHE A 50 5.38 -3.33 -2.78
C PHE A 50 4.80 -2.79 -1.47
N ILE A 51 3.64 -3.32 -1.06
CA ILE A 51 2.96 -2.93 0.17
C ILE A 51 3.85 -3.24 1.37
N GLU A 52 4.44 -4.43 1.48
CA GLU A 52 5.30 -4.76 2.61
C GLU A 52 6.47 -3.77 2.75
N ASN A 53 7.12 -3.41 1.64
CA ASN A 53 8.18 -2.42 1.65
C ASN A 53 7.71 -1.03 2.11
N HIS A 54 6.49 -0.61 1.73
CA HIS A 54 5.87 0.63 2.22
C HIS A 54 5.69 0.59 3.73
N LEU A 55 5.02 -0.46 4.22
CA LEU A 55 4.70 -0.62 5.65
C LEU A 55 5.99 -0.66 6.49
N GLU A 56 7.00 -1.44 6.08
CA GLU A 56 8.28 -1.50 6.78
C GLU A 56 9.00 -0.14 6.82
N TYR A 57 8.94 0.62 5.73
CA TYR A 57 9.59 1.93 5.66
C TYR A 57 8.94 2.91 6.65
N GLU A 58 7.60 2.96 6.67
CA GLU A 58 6.86 3.78 7.62
C GLU A 58 7.10 3.34 9.07
N GLU A 59 7.12 2.04 9.34
CA GLU A 59 7.38 1.50 10.68
C GLU A 59 8.75 1.91 11.21
N LYS A 60 9.77 1.87 10.36
CA LYS A 60 11.11 2.34 10.73
C LYS A 60 11.14 3.84 10.98
N ILE A 61 10.43 4.64 10.18
CA ILE A 61 10.27 6.07 10.44
C ILE A 61 9.58 6.30 11.77
N MET A 62 8.40 5.71 11.98
CA MET A 62 7.60 5.84 13.19
C MET A 62 8.41 5.48 14.44
N ASN A 63 9.23 4.43 14.37
CA ASN A 63 10.13 4.06 15.44
C ASN A 63 11.26 5.08 15.66
N THR A 64 11.84 5.62 14.59
CA THR A 64 12.96 6.58 14.67
C THR A 64 12.54 7.93 15.25
N VAL A 65 11.28 8.34 15.03
CA VAL A 65 10.75 9.66 15.42
C VAL A 65 9.86 9.62 16.66
N ASP A 66 9.82 8.47 17.35
CA ASP A 66 8.94 8.21 18.49
C ASP A 66 7.48 8.63 18.21
N TYR A 67 6.94 8.18 17.07
CA TYR A 67 5.59 8.56 16.64
C TYR A 67 4.54 8.12 17.67
N PRO A 68 3.72 9.04 18.23
CA PRO A 68 2.89 8.75 19.41
C PRO A 68 1.87 7.63 19.22
N THR A 69 1.33 7.44 18.01
CA THR A 69 0.31 6.42 17.70
C THR A 69 0.89 5.28 16.87
N ARG A 70 2.21 5.05 16.94
CA ARG A 70 2.91 3.98 16.19
C ARG A 70 2.25 2.63 16.36
N ASP A 71 1.95 2.23 17.60
CA ASP A 71 1.47 0.86 17.86
C ASP A 71 0.08 0.62 17.24
N GLU A 72 -0.80 1.63 17.23
CA GLU A 72 -2.09 1.56 16.54
C GLU A 72 -1.94 1.50 15.01
N HIS A 73 -0.96 2.23 14.46
CA HIS A 73 -0.66 2.21 13.03
C HIS A 73 -0.11 0.84 12.60
N ILE A 74 0.84 0.28 13.37
CA ILE A 74 1.40 -1.06 13.15
C ILE A 74 0.32 -2.15 13.23
N GLU A 75 -0.67 -2.01 14.13
CA GLU A 75 -1.73 -3.02 14.19
C GLU A 75 -2.55 -3.06 12.90
N LYS A 76 -2.87 -1.89 12.31
CA LYS A 76 -3.51 -1.83 10.98
C LYS A 76 -2.64 -2.49 9.90
N HIS A 77 -1.33 -2.27 9.92
CA HIS A 77 -0.40 -2.95 9.00
C HIS A 77 -0.48 -4.47 9.16
N ASN A 78 -0.48 -4.95 10.40
CA ASN A 78 -0.56 -6.38 10.71
C ASN A 78 -1.89 -7.00 10.29
N GLU A 79 -3.00 -6.26 10.39
CA GLU A 79 -4.29 -6.68 9.84
C GLU A 79 -4.20 -6.88 8.32
N LEU A 80 -3.67 -5.91 7.58
CA LEU A 80 -3.47 -6.07 6.14
C LEU A 80 -2.55 -7.24 5.80
N ARG A 81 -1.43 -7.42 6.52
CA ARG A 81 -0.51 -8.54 6.30
C ARG A 81 -1.21 -9.89 6.46
N LYS A 82 -2.11 -10.03 7.45
CA LYS A 82 -2.91 -11.26 7.65
C LYS A 82 -3.83 -11.51 6.46
N GLU A 83 -4.52 -10.47 5.98
CA GLU A 83 -5.41 -10.56 4.83
C GLU A 83 -4.64 -10.91 3.55
N LEU A 84 -3.50 -10.24 3.28
CA LEU A 84 -2.62 -10.56 2.15
C LEU A 84 -2.08 -11.99 2.22
N PHE A 85 -1.75 -12.48 3.41
CA PHE A 85 -1.34 -13.88 3.61
C PHE A 85 -2.49 -14.85 3.29
N GLN A 86 -3.71 -14.56 3.75
CA GLN A 86 -4.88 -15.39 3.47
C GLN A 86 -5.15 -15.43 1.96
N ILE A 87 -5.17 -14.26 1.30
CA ILE A 87 -5.33 -14.11 -0.15
C ILE A 87 -4.32 -14.98 -0.93
N HIS A 88 -3.07 -15.04 -0.46
CA HIS A 88 -2.02 -15.84 -1.11
C HIS A 88 -2.13 -17.35 -0.82
N SER A 89 -2.71 -17.72 0.32
CA SER A 89 -2.89 -19.13 0.71
C SER A 89 -4.05 -19.83 0.02
N GLU A 90 -4.99 -19.06 -0.52
CA GLU A 90 -6.15 -19.58 -1.23
C GLU A 90 -5.77 -20.11 -2.62
N THR A 91 -6.35 -21.26 -2.99
CA THR A 91 -6.03 -21.96 -4.26
C THR A 91 -7.01 -21.64 -5.39
N ASP A 92 -8.15 -21.03 -5.05
CA ASP A 92 -9.09 -20.52 -6.04
C ASP A 92 -8.52 -19.25 -6.67
N ASN A 93 -8.16 -19.37 -7.95
CA ASN A 93 -7.66 -18.27 -8.76
C ASN A 93 -8.67 -17.90 -9.85
N SER A 94 -9.95 -18.23 -9.69
CA SER A 94 -10.98 -17.75 -10.60
C SER A 94 -10.91 -16.22 -10.73
N ILE A 95 -11.20 -15.73 -11.93
CA ILE A 95 -11.10 -14.31 -12.26
C ILE A 95 -11.88 -13.43 -11.28
N GLU A 96 -13.08 -13.88 -10.88
CA GLU A 96 -13.94 -13.19 -9.91
C GLU A 96 -13.25 -13.05 -8.55
N VAL A 97 -12.72 -14.15 -8.01
CA VAL A 97 -12.03 -14.16 -6.73
C VAL A 97 -10.77 -13.28 -6.77
N VAL A 98 -9.99 -13.35 -7.84
CA VAL A 98 -8.78 -12.52 -7.99
C VAL A 98 -9.13 -11.03 -8.09
N ASN A 99 -10.23 -10.66 -8.77
CA ASN A 99 -10.70 -9.29 -8.84
C ASN A 99 -11.19 -8.76 -7.49
N ASP A 100 -11.91 -9.58 -6.72
CA ASP A 100 -12.39 -9.20 -5.38
C ASP A 100 -11.22 -8.96 -4.43
N ARG A 101 -10.20 -9.82 -4.48
CA ARG A 101 -8.95 -9.67 -3.70
C ARG A 101 -8.21 -8.39 -4.07
N LEU A 102 -8.05 -8.11 -5.37
CA LEU A 102 -7.42 -6.87 -5.83
C LEU A 102 -8.20 -5.63 -5.39
N SER A 103 -9.52 -5.66 -5.51
CA SER A 103 -10.40 -4.56 -5.13
C SER A 103 -10.29 -4.25 -3.63
N TYR A 104 -10.29 -5.30 -2.80
CA TYR A 104 -10.10 -5.17 -1.36
C TYR A 104 -8.76 -4.50 -1.00
N VAL A 105 -7.66 -4.96 -1.59
CA VAL A 105 -6.32 -4.41 -1.30
C VAL A 105 -6.23 -2.94 -1.70
N ILE A 106 -6.79 -2.57 -2.87
CA ILE A 106 -6.80 -1.19 -3.35
C ILE A 106 -7.64 -0.29 -2.45
N GLU A 107 -8.82 -0.76 -2.02
CA GLU A 107 -9.69 -0.01 -1.11
C GLU A 107 -9.02 0.22 0.24
N TRP A 108 -8.48 -0.83 0.86
CA TRP A 108 -7.77 -0.73 2.13
C TRP A 108 -6.62 0.27 2.05
N LEU A 109 -5.78 0.16 1.02
CA LEU A 109 -4.61 1.02 0.84
C LEU A 109 -5.01 2.47 0.64
N SER A 110 -6.05 2.72 -0.15
CA SER A 110 -6.57 4.06 -0.38
C SER A 110 -7.06 4.73 0.91
N LEU A 111 -7.79 3.99 1.75
CA LEU A 111 -8.27 4.50 3.04
C LEU A 111 -7.11 4.71 4.02
N HIS A 112 -6.16 3.76 4.07
CA HIS A 112 -5.02 3.83 4.97
C HIS A 112 -4.16 5.07 4.73
N ILE A 113 -3.85 5.38 3.47
CA ILE A 113 -3.06 6.54 3.09
C ILE A 113 -3.72 7.85 3.55
N VAL A 114 -5.02 7.97 3.29
CA VAL A 114 -5.77 9.20 3.59
C VAL A 114 -5.91 9.44 5.09
N ASP A 115 -6.15 8.36 5.85
CA ASP A 115 -6.51 8.46 7.26
C ASP A 115 -5.30 8.30 8.21
N SER A 116 -4.38 7.38 7.93
CA SER A 116 -3.27 7.02 8.84
C SER A 116 -1.96 7.67 8.39
N ASP A 117 -1.53 7.45 7.14
CA ASP A 117 -0.23 7.92 6.64
C ASP A 117 -0.17 9.44 6.59
N ASN A 118 -1.30 10.08 6.28
CA ASN A 118 -1.47 11.53 6.35
C ASN A 118 -1.26 12.09 7.77
N LEU A 119 -1.57 11.35 8.83
CA LEU A 119 -1.31 11.79 10.21
C LEU A 119 0.19 11.71 10.53
N LEU A 120 0.86 10.63 10.12
CA LEU A 120 2.32 10.50 10.23
C LEU A 120 3.01 11.63 9.45
N SER A 121 2.56 11.89 8.23
CA SER A 121 3.00 12.99 7.38
C SER A 121 2.88 14.36 8.07
N LYS A 122 1.71 14.68 8.64
CA LYS A 122 1.51 15.93 9.40
C LYS A 122 2.43 16.00 10.61
N TYR A 123 2.63 14.89 11.31
CA TYR A 123 3.55 14.82 12.44
C TYR A 123 5.00 15.15 12.02
N LEU A 124 5.51 14.51 10.97
CA LEU A 124 6.86 14.76 10.45
C LEU A 124 7.04 16.23 10.05
N ASN A 125 6.06 16.79 9.32
CA ASN A 125 6.07 18.18 8.89
C ASN A 125 6.07 19.17 10.07
N ASN A 126 5.21 18.95 11.06
CA ASN A 126 5.12 19.81 12.24
C ASN A 126 6.42 19.80 13.06
N HIS A 127 7.14 18.68 13.07
CA HIS A 127 8.44 18.55 13.73
C HIS A 127 9.64 18.88 12.83
N LYS A 128 9.39 19.29 11.58
CA LYS A 128 10.41 19.59 10.55
C LYS A 128 11.38 18.43 10.33
N ILE A 129 10.88 17.20 10.44
CA ILE A 129 11.65 15.98 10.22
C ILE A 129 11.62 15.68 8.73
N ASN A 130 12.80 15.52 8.13
CA ASN A 130 12.94 15.01 6.78
C ASN A 130 13.32 13.51 6.87
N PRO A 131 12.42 12.60 6.47
CA PRO A 131 12.67 11.16 6.57
C PRO A 131 13.82 10.66 5.69
N ASP A 132 14.10 11.28 4.54
CA ASP A 132 15.24 10.93 3.67
C ASP A 132 16.60 11.19 4.33
N LYS A 133 16.61 12.03 5.37
CA LYS A 133 17.81 12.35 6.15
C LYS A 133 17.92 11.52 7.42
N LEU A 134 16.91 10.72 7.73
CA LEU A 134 16.98 9.78 8.85
C LEU A 134 17.93 8.65 8.46
N LYS A 135 18.87 8.32 9.35
CA LYS A 135 19.66 7.10 9.21
C LYS A 135 18.79 5.94 9.67
N ILE A 136 18.02 5.41 8.74
CA ILE A 136 17.18 4.25 8.98
C ILE A 136 18.09 3.02 8.87
N SER A 137 18.60 2.55 10.01
CA SER A 137 19.49 1.38 10.12
C SER A 137 18.72 0.07 10.20
#